data_AF-A0A1G5IBN9-F1
#
_entry.id   AF-A0A1G5IBN9-F1
#
_cell.length_a   1.000
_cell.length_b   1.000
_cell.length_c   1.000
_cell.angle_alpha   90.00
_cell.angle_beta   90.00
_cell.angle_gamma   90.00
#
_symmetry.space_group_name_H-M   'P 1'
#
loop_
_entity.id
_entity.type
_entity.pdbx_description
1 polymer ?
#
loop_
_entity_poly.entity_id
_entity_poly.type
_entity_poly.pdbx_seq_one_letter_code
_entity_poly.pdbx_strand_id
1 'polypeptide(L)' 'MYMNFLVKIPTGENGITIKNIKGTTYVYYAYERKYDPDKKYSVPKTTSIGRRDDEHLDMMYPN' A
#
# COMPACT_ATOMS: atom_id res chain seq x y z
N MET A 1 9.95 6.48 10.02
CA MET A 1 9.46 7.83 9.70
C MET A 1 8.02 7.62 9.29
N TYR A 2 7.10 7.84 10.22
CA TYR A 2 5.66 7.75 10.03
C TYR A 2 5.08 8.96 10.74
N MET A 3 4.00 9.52 10.23
CA MET A 3 3.27 10.57 10.91
C MET A 3 2.58 10.01 12.15
N ASN A 4 2.50 10.81 13.21
CA ASN A 4 1.92 10.40 14.50
C ASN A 4 0.38 10.54 14.53
N PHE A 5 -0.29 10.33 13.41
CA PHE A 5 -1.74 10.37 13.33
C PHE A 5 -2.25 9.27 12.41
N LEU A 6 -3.48 8.83 12.69
CA LEU A 6 -4.15 7.79 11.93
C LEU A 6 -4.95 8.40 10.78
N VAL A 7 -4.81 7.80 9.61
CA VAL A 7 -5.61 8.12 8.42
C VAL A 7 -6.30 6.85 7.94
N LYS A 8 -7.52 7.00 7.45
CA LYS A 8 -8.26 5.89 6.84
C LYS A 8 -7.52 5.38 5.60
N ILE A 9 -7.36 4.07 5.50
CA ILE A 9 -6.82 3.42 4.30
C ILE A 9 -7.83 3.65 3.17
N PRO A 10 -7.40 4.21 2.01
CA PRO A 10 -8.31 4.40 0.91
C PRO A 10 -8.82 3.03 0.44
N THR A 11 -10.14 2.87 0.36
CA THR A 11 -10.77 1.58 0.00
C THR A 11 -11.34 1.59 -1.42
N GLY A 12 -11.50 2.78 -2.01
CA GLY A 12 -12.15 2.97 -3.31
C GLY A 12 -11.21 2.96 -4.52
N GLU A 13 -9.88 2.94 -4.32
CA GLU A 13 -8.93 3.04 -5.43
C GLU A 13 -8.33 1.67 -5.78
N ASN A 14 -8.52 1.27 -7.04
CA ASN A 14 -7.80 0.16 -7.65
C ASN A 14 -6.28 0.45 -7.58
N GLY A 15 -5.55 -0.27 -6.75
CA GLY A 15 -4.11 -0.07 -6.60
C GLY A 15 -3.59 -0.15 -5.17
N ILE A 16 -4.46 -0.31 -4.17
CA ILE A 16 -4.02 -0.47 -2.79
C ILE A 16 -3.77 -1.93 -2.47
N THR A 17 -2.63 -2.21 -1.84
CA THR A 17 -2.24 -3.56 -1.46
C THR A 17 -1.68 -3.54 -0.05
N ILE A 18 -2.14 -4.46 0.79
CA ILE A 18 -1.66 -4.61 2.16
C ILE A 18 -0.71 -5.80 2.21
N LYS A 19 0.49 -5.62 2.75
CA LYS A 19 1.51 -6.68 2.84
C LYS A 19 2.04 -6.77 4.27
N ASN A 20 2.02 -7.97 4.85
CA ASN A 20 2.71 -8.23 6.11
C ASN A 20 4.17 -8.60 5.82
N ILE A 21 5.09 -7.86 6.40
CA ILE A 21 6.54 -8.08 6.27
C ILE A 21 7.11 -8.13 7.68
N LYS A 22 7.62 -9.30 8.08
CA LYS A 22 8.26 -9.53 9.39
C LYS A 22 7.39 -9.07 10.59
N GLY A 23 6.08 -9.29 10.51
CA GLY A 23 5.14 -8.92 11.57
C GLY A 23 4.67 -7.48 11.52
N THR A 24 5.18 -6.65 10.61
CA THR A 24 4.65 -5.30 10.36
C THR A 24 3.81 -5.28 9.10
N THR A 25 2.59 -4.75 9.20
CA THR A 25 1.67 -4.66 8.06
C THR A 25 1.80 -3.31 7.38
N TYR A 26 2.21 -3.30 6.10
CA TYR A 26 2.40 -2.09 5.31
C TYR A 26 1.32 -1.93 4.25
N VAL A 27 0.98 -0.68 3.96
CA VAL A 27 0.03 -0.30 2.91
C VAL A 27 0.82 0.24 1.73
N TYR A 28 0.57 -0.33 0.56
CA TYR A 28 1.17 0.05 -0.72
C TYR A 28 0.13 0.66 -1.64
N TYR A 29 0.57 1.63 -2.44
CA TYR A 29 -0.21 2.25 -3.51
C TYR A 29 0.45 2.02 -4.87
N ALA A 30 -0.33 1.54 -5.83
CA ALA A 30 0.05 1.39 -7.22
C ALA A 30 -0.32 2.67 -8.01
N TYR A 31 0.68 3.49 -8.32
CA TYR A 31 0.46 4.78 -9.02
C TYR A 31 0.66 4.69 -10.53
N GLU A 32 1.30 3.63 -11.02
CA GLU A 32 1.59 3.44 -12.44
C GLU A 32 1.49 1.96 -12.80
N ARG A 33 1.08 1.66 -14.04
CA ARG A 33 1.13 0.32 -14.61
C ARG A 33 1.90 0.39 -15.93
N LYS A 34 3.02 -0.33 -16.01
CA LYS A 34 3.83 -0.43 -17.23
C LYS A 34 3.63 -1.79 -17.86
N TYR A 35 3.28 -1.83 -19.14
CA TYR A 35 3.21 -3.09 -19.88
C TYR A 35 4.62 -3.68 -20.04
N ASP A 36 4.77 -4.95 -19.66
CA ASP A 36 6.00 -5.72 -19.81
C ASP A 36 5.77 -6.75 -20.94
N PRO A 37 6.40 -6.57 -22.12
CA PRO A 37 6.13 -7.41 -23.29
C PRO A 37 6.64 -8.84 -23.12
N ASP A 38 7.70 -9.06 -22.33
CA ASP A 38 8.24 -10.39 -22.03
C ASP A 38 7.25 -11.19 -21.17
N LYS A 39 6.67 -10.52 -20.17
CA LYS A 39 5.70 -11.12 -19.25
C LYS A 39 4.29 -11.18 -19.83
N LYS A 40 4.00 -10.43 -20.90
CA LYS A 40 2.69 -10.28 -21.53
C LYS A 40 1.60 -9.76 -20.57
N TYR A 41 1.98 -9.02 -19.53
CA TYR A 41 1.05 -8.36 -18.62
C TYR A 41 1.61 -7.04 -18.08
N SER A 42 0.71 -6.18 -17.59
CA SER A 42 1.09 -4.89 -16.99
C SER A 42 1.57 -5.07 -15.55
N VAL A 43 2.80 -4.67 -15.29
CA VAL A 43 3.40 -4.69 -13.94
C VAL A 43 3.08 -3.36 -13.24
N PRO A 44 2.43 -3.37 -12.07
CA PRO A 44 2.22 -2.15 -11.31
C PRO A 44 3.51 -1.69 -10.63
N LYS A 45 3.81 -0.39 -10.70
CA LYS A 45 4.77 0.24 -9.80
C LYS A 45 4.05 0.59 -8.51
N THR A 46 4.58 0.09 -7.40
CA THR A 46 4.00 0.29 -6.07
C THR A 46 4.98 0.99 -5.16
N THR A 47 4.49 1.87 -4.29
CA THR A 47 5.26 2.47 -3.21
C THR A 47 4.54 2.25 -1.88
N SER A 48 5.28 2.16 -0.77
CA SER A 48 4.68 2.16 0.56
C SER A 48 4.16 3.56 0.88
N ILE A 49 2.91 3.66 1.30
CA ILE A 49 2.29 4.94 1.71
C ILE A 49 2.12 5.04 3.22
N GLY A 50 2.29 3.93 3.94
CA GLY A 50 2.18 3.90 5.39
C GLY A 50 2.26 2.51 6.00
N ARG A 51 2.18 2.45 7.33
CA ARG A 51 2.03 1.22 8.11
C ARG A 51 0.60 1.13 8.63
N ARG A 52 -0.05 -0.02 8.45
CA ARG A 52 -1.39 -0.29 8.98
C ARG A 52 -1.34 -0.33 10.51
N ASP A 53 -2.37 0.20 11.14
CA ASP A 53 -2.55 0.10 12.57
C ASP A 53 -2.94 -1.33 12.99
N ASP A 54 -2.42 -1.78 14.13
CA ASP A 54 -2.61 -3.16 14.60
C ASP A 54 -3.99 -3.35 15.29
N GLU A 55 -4.56 -2.28 15.86
CA GLU A 55 -5.89 -2.30 16.51
C GLU A 55 -7.00 -1.94 15.51
N HIS A 56 -6.78 -0.91 14.69
CA HIS A 56 -7.70 -0.39 13.70
C HIS A 56 -7.26 -0.76 12.29
N LEU A 57 -7.71 -1.94 11.85
CA LEU A 57 -7.42 -2.51 10.54
C LEU A 57 -7.80 -1.59 9.35
N ASP A 58 -8.68 -0.62 9.52
CA ASP A 58 -9.06 0.31 8.44
C ASP A 58 -8.22 1.59 8.44
N MET A 59 -7.26 1.70 9.35
CA MET A 59 -6.42 2.87 9.56
C MET A 59 -4.94 2.54 9.29
N MET A 60 -4.18 3.57 8.96
CA MET A 60 -2.74 3.51 8.82
C MET A 60 -2.08 4.77 9.37
N TYR A 61 -0.82 4.62 9.75
CA TYR A 61 0.13 5.71 9.94
C TYR A 61 0.79 6.03 8.59
N PRO A 62 0.56 7.20 8.00
CA PRO A 62 1.19 7.61 6.74
C PRO A 62 2.70 7.75 6.88
N ASN A 63 3.43 7.56 5.78
CA ASN A 63 4.87 7.85 5.69
C ASN A 63 5.17 9.35 5.76
#